data_AF-A0A3M2BKJ2-F1
#
_entry.id   AF-A0A3M2BKJ2-F1
#
_cell.length_a   1.000
_cell.length_b   1.000
_cell.length_c   1.000
_cell.angle_alpha   90.00
_cell.angle_beta   90.00
_cell.angle_gamma   90.00
#
_symmetry.space_group_name_H-M   'P 1'
#
loop_
_entity.id
_entity.type
_entity.pdbx_description
1 polymer ?
#
loop_
_entity_poly.entity_id
_entity_poly.type
_entity_poly.pdbx_seq_one_letter_code
_entity_poly.pdbx_strand_id
1 'polypeptide(L)'
;PDEPEARARFDALVAEGVAPHDAGVVARAPDLAHWLDRAVEAGAAPRLAAGWLVNELPRVREGRALDELPFGPDALAALLDLVRREAVSPRGAREVLQVLGEEGGDPAELVERLGLALERDEAALAEHVDAVLEAHADRVEAYRAGKRGLLGFFVGEVMKRTGGRADPRAVQTLLRARLD
;
A
#
# COMPACT_ATOMS: atom_id res chain seq x y z
N PRO A 1 20.28 -19.04 -8.21
CA PRO A 1 21.31 -17.99 -8.27
C PRO A 1 22.68 -18.66 -8.33
N ASP A 2 23.35 -18.55 -9.47
CA ASP A 2 24.63 -19.23 -9.74
C ASP A 2 25.86 -18.38 -9.35
N GLU A 3 25.67 -17.11 -8.96
CA GLU A 3 26.73 -16.24 -8.45
C GLU A 3 26.66 -16.10 -6.91
N PRO A 4 27.79 -16.23 -6.19
CA PRO A 4 27.82 -16.16 -4.72
C PRO A 4 27.21 -14.89 -4.12
N GLU A 5 27.38 -13.75 -4.80
CA GLU A 5 26.84 -12.45 -4.35
C GLU A 5 25.31 -12.42 -4.39
N ALA A 6 24.71 -12.91 -5.48
CA ALA A 6 23.26 -13.02 -5.61
C ALA A 6 22.66 -13.97 -4.56
N ARG A 7 23.39 -15.04 -4.18
CA ARG A 7 22.96 -15.92 -3.08
C ARG A 7 22.98 -15.19 -1.75
N ALA A 8 24.08 -14.50 -1.42
CA ALA A 8 24.22 -13.78 -0.16
C ALA A 8 23.16 -12.68 0.00
N ARG A 9 22.90 -11.90 -1.06
CA ARG A 9 21.85 -10.86 -1.06
C ARG A 9 20.46 -11.48 -0.86
N PHE A 10 20.16 -12.58 -1.54
CA PHE A 10 18.89 -13.29 -1.35
C PHE A 10 18.68 -13.70 0.12
N ASP A 11 19.68 -14.35 0.72
CA ASP A 11 19.59 -14.84 2.09
C ASP A 11 19.44 -13.67 3.09
N ALA A 12 20.13 -12.55 2.86
CA ALA A 12 20.00 -11.33 3.68
C ALA A 12 18.59 -10.72 3.60
N LEU A 13 18.05 -10.54 2.39
CA LEU A 13 16.70 -9.99 2.20
C LEU A 13 15.62 -10.88 2.83
N VAL A 14 15.75 -12.20 2.72
CA VAL A 14 14.82 -13.14 3.38
C VAL A 14 14.91 -13.02 4.90
N ALA A 15 16.11 -12.85 5.47
CA ALA A 15 16.28 -12.62 6.91
C ALA A 15 15.63 -11.31 7.39
N GLU A 16 15.54 -10.30 6.52
CA GLU A 16 14.81 -9.05 6.76
C GLU A 16 13.29 -9.15 6.54
N GLY A 17 12.80 -10.34 6.19
CA GLY A 17 11.37 -10.62 6.00
C GLY A 17 10.84 -10.26 4.62
N VAL A 18 11.70 -10.02 3.64
CA VAL A 18 11.31 -9.89 2.22
C VAL A 18 10.79 -11.25 1.73
N ALA A 19 9.73 -11.24 0.93
CA ALA A 19 9.19 -12.47 0.35
C ALA A 19 10.24 -13.18 -0.52
N PRO A 20 10.39 -14.51 -0.47
CA PRO A 20 11.40 -15.22 -1.26
C PRO A 20 11.34 -14.95 -2.77
N HIS A 21 10.13 -14.75 -3.32
CA HIS A 21 9.99 -14.36 -4.72
C HIS A 21 10.69 -13.02 -4.99
N ASP A 22 10.33 -11.98 -4.23
CA ASP A 22 10.82 -10.61 -4.41
C ASP A 22 12.33 -10.53 -4.13
N ALA A 23 12.80 -11.18 -3.06
CA ALA A 23 14.22 -11.31 -2.75
C ALA A 23 14.98 -11.97 -3.90
N GLY A 24 14.40 -12.98 -4.55
CA GLY A 24 14.98 -13.64 -5.71
C GLY A 24 15.10 -12.73 -6.92
N VAL A 25 14.10 -11.88 -7.17
CA VAL A 25 14.12 -10.90 -8.27
C VAL A 25 15.18 -9.85 -8.00
N VAL A 26 15.15 -9.20 -6.83
CA VAL A 26 16.11 -8.15 -6.45
C VAL A 26 17.54 -8.69 -6.45
N ALA A 27 17.77 -9.88 -5.90
CA ALA A 27 19.12 -10.43 -5.79
C ALA A 27 19.80 -10.74 -7.14
N ARG A 28 19.02 -10.91 -8.21
CA ARG A 28 19.52 -11.19 -9.57
C ARG A 28 19.60 -9.95 -10.47
N ALA A 29 19.13 -8.80 -10.00
CA ALA A 29 19.05 -7.58 -10.78
C ALA A 29 19.84 -6.47 -10.06
N PRO A 30 21.10 -6.20 -10.45
CA PRO A 30 21.96 -5.21 -9.81
C PRO A 30 21.31 -3.84 -9.68
N ASP A 31 20.62 -3.37 -10.72
CA ASP A 31 19.97 -2.06 -10.72
C ASP A 31 18.83 -2.00 -9.69
N LEU A 32 18.03 -3.07 -9.55
CA LEU A 32 16.97 -3.16 -8.53
C LEU A 32 17.55 -3.27 -7.12
N ALA A 33 18.66 -3.99 -6.95
CA ALA A 33 19.36 -4.07 -5.67
C ALA A 33 19.89 -2.69 -5.25
N HIS A 34 20.53 -1.96 -6.17
CA HIS A 34 20.99 -0.60 -5.90
C HIS A 34 19.82 0.34 -5.55
N TRP A 35 18.72 0.26 -6.30
CA TRP A 35 17.54 1.07 -6.04
C TRP A 35 16.90 0.74 -4.68
N LEU A 36 16.88 -0.53 -4.28
CA LEU A 36 16.44 -0.96 -2.96
C LEU A 36 17.33 -0.40 -1.85
N ASP A 37 18.65 -0.57 -1.97
CA ASP A 37 19.62 -0.11 -0.97
C ASP A 37 19.45 1.39 -0.72
N ARG A 38 19.33 2.18 -1.80
CA ARG A 38 19.09 3.63 -1.72
C ARG A 38 17.74 3.98 -1.08
N ALA A 39 16.67 3.25 -1.38
CA ALA A 39 15.37 3.48 -0.76
C ALA A 39 15.39 3.14 0.75
N VAL A 40 16.12 2.09 1.14
CA VAL A 40 16.30 1.70 2.55
C VAL A 40 17.16 2.72 3.30
N GLU A 41 18.23 3.22 2.69
CA GLU A 41 19.04 4.34 3.22
C GLU A 41 18.19 5.59 3.44
N ALA A 42 17.23 5.86 2.55
CA ALA A 42 16.26 6.94 2.69
C ALA A 42 15.14 6.66 3.72
N GLY A 43 15.15 5.50 4.37
CA GLY A 43 14.26 5.17 5.49
C GLY A 43 13.10 4.22 5.16
N ALA A 44 13.03 3.67 3.95
CA ALA A 44 12.01 2.67 3.62
C ALA A 44 12.27 1.34 4.34
N ALA A 45 11.20 0.66 4.75
CA ALA A 45 11.33 -0.70 5.28
C ALA A 45 11.70 -1.68 4.14
N PRO A 46 12.77 -2.50 4.26
CA PRO A 46 13.26 -3.35 3.17
C PRO A 46 12.18 -4.25 2.56
N ARG A 47 11.38 -4.90 3.42
CA ARG A 47 10.24 -5.73 3.01
C ARG A 47 9.23 -4.98 2.14
N LEU A 48 8.86 -3.76 2.54
CA LEU A 48 7.87 -2.97 1.82
C LEU A 48 8.45 -2.44 0.52
N ALA A 49 9.67 -1.90 0.56
CA ALA A 49 10.37 -1.40 -0.62
C ALA A 49 10.53 -2.51 -1.67
N ALA A 50 11.14 -3.65 -1.32
CA ALA A 50 11.34 -4.76 -2.24
C ALA A 50 10.02 -5.23 -2.90
N GLY A 51 8.93 -5.31 -2.12
CA GLY A 51 7.61 -5.65 -2.65
C GLY A 51 7.12 -4.65 -3.69
N TRP A 52 7.28 -3.34 -3.45
CA TRP A 52 6.90 -2.29 -4.40
C TRP A 52 7.80 -2.25 -5.64
N LEU A 53 9.10 -2.50 -5.47
CA LEU A 53 10.05 -2.60 -6.57
C LEU A 53 9.71 -3.71 -7.54
N VAL A 54 9.31 -4.87 -7.01
CA VAL A 54 9.06 -6.05 -7.83
C VAL A 54 7.64 -6.02 -8.42
N ASN A 55 6.65 -5.50 -7.69
CA ASN A 55 5.24 -5.68 -8.04
C ASN A 55 4.53 -4.42 -8.55
N GLU A 56 5.01 -3.22 -8.18
CA GLU A 56 4.36 -1.95 -8.52
C GLU A 56 5.16 -1.11 -9.52
N LEU A 57 6.47 -0.99 -9.31
CA LEU A 57 7.35 -0.24 -10.19
C LEU A 57 7.25 -0.65 -11.67
N PRO A 58 7.18 -1.95 -12.04
CA PRO A 58 7.08 -2.33 -13.45
C PRO A 58 5.84 -1.77 -14.15
N ARG A 59 4.79 -1.43 -13.40
CA ARG A 59 3.52 -0.89 -13.93
C ARG A 59 3.64 0.57 -14.37
N VAL A 60 4.59 1.31 -13.80
CA VAL A 60 4.80 2.75 -14.08
C VAL A 60 6.08 3.01 -14.87
N ARG A 61 6.90 1.97 -15.04
CA ARG A 61 8.17 2.05 -15.75
C ARG A 61 8.00 2.14 -17.27
N GLU A 62 6.91 1.62 -17.83
CA GLU A 62 6.57 1.71 -19.27
C GLU A 62 7.73 1.33 -20.22
N GLY A 63 8.62 0.43 -19.79
CA GLY A 63 9.79 0.01 -20.57
C GLY A 63 11.03 0.90 -20.45
N ARG A 64 10.97 2.05 -19.76
CA ARG A 64 12.13 2.91 -19.43
C ARG A 64 13.17 2.15 -18.61
N ALA A 65 14.44 2.56 -18.61
CA ALA A 65 15.41 2.14 -17.60
C ALA A 65 15.10 2.77 -16.21
N LEU A 66 15.71 2.29 -15.12
CA LEU A 66 15.42 2.82 -13.78
C LEU A 66 15.94 4.25 -13.59
N ASP A 67 17.05 4.57 -14.24
CA ASP A 67 17.69 5.90 -14.29
C ASP A 67 16.99 6.87 -15.25
N GLU A 68 16.06 6.38 -16.09
CA GLU A 68 15.21 7.19 -16.97
C GLU A 68 13.86 7.56 -16.33
N LEU A 69 13.57 7.07 -15.12
CA LEU A 69 12.34 7.43 -14.41
C LEU A 69 12.40 8.88 -13.92
N PRO A 70 11.29 9.63 -13.97
CA PRO A 70 11.23 11.01 -13.47
C PRO A 70 11.23 11.09 -11.93
N PHE A 71 11.37 9.95 -11.24
CA PHE A 71 11.49 9.85 -9.79
C PHE A 71 12.55 8.80 -9.43
N GLY A 72 13.16 8.96 -8.26
CA GLY A 72 14.23 8.09 -7.76
C GLY A 72 13.82 7.28 -6.52
N PRO A 73 14.80 6.55 -5.92
CA PRO A 73 14.60 5.77 -4.70
C PRO A 73 14.04 6.60 -3.53
N ASP A 74 14.49 7.85 -3.40
CA ASP A 74 14.13 8.74 -2.31
C ASP A 74 12.63 9.11 -2.36
N ALA A 75 12.08 9.35 -3.56
CA ALA A 75 10.66 9.60 -3.75
C ALA A 75 9.82 8.35 -3.47
N LEU A 76 10.31 7.17 -3.88
CA LEU A 76 9.65 5.92 -3.49
C LEU A 76 9.67 5.74 -1.96
N ALA A 77 10.80 5.97 -1.30
CA ALA A 77 10.91 5.85 0.15
C ALA A 77 9.94 6.79 0.87
N ALA A 78 9.83 8.05 0.42
CA ALA A 78 8.87 9.01 0.95
C ALA A 78 7.41 8.55 0.75
N LEU A 79 7.06 8.02 -0.43
CA LEU A 79 5.73 7.45 -0.67
C LEU A 79 5.42 6.28 0.27
N LEU A 80 6.37 5.38 0.47
CA LEU A 80 6.22 4.22 1.36
C LEU A 80 6.11 4.64 2.83
N ASP A 81 6.75 5.73 3.22
CA ASP A 81 6.59 6.30 4.56
C ASP A 81 5.17 6.88 4.77
N LEU A 82 4.58 7.51 3.76
CA LEU A 82 3.17 7.95 3.82
C LEU A 82 2.21 6.78 4.01
N VAL A 83 2.46 5.65 3.34
CA VAL A 83 1.69 4.41 3.54
C VAL A 83 1.89 3.88 4.97
N ARG A 84 3.13 3.83 5.45
CA ARG A 84 3.48 3.34 6.79
C ARG A 84 2.83 4.16 7.90
N ARG A 85 2.74 5.48 7.71
CA ARG A 85 2.11 6.42 8.66
C ARG A 85 0.59 6.50 8.52
N GLU A 86 -0.01 5.68 7.65
CA GLU A 86 -1.44 5.67 7.39
C GLU A 86 -1.94 7.07 6.95
N ALA A 87 -1.13 7.79 6.18
CA ALA A 87 -1.53 9.06 5.56
C ALA A 87 -2.28 8.82 4.24
N VAL A 88 -1.92 7.76 3.52
CA VAL A 88 -2.54 7.30 2.28
C VAL A 88 -2.71 5.78 2.31
N SER A 89 -3.75 5.25 1.68
CA SER A 89 -3.91 3.79 1.56
C SER A 89 -2.92 3.19 0.55
N PRO A 90 -2.64 1.88 0.60
CA PRO A 90 -1.86 1.21 -0.44
C PRO A 90 -2.46 1.32 -1.85
N ARG A 91 -3.75 1.60 -1.96
CA ARG A 91 -4.40 1.89 -3.25
C ARG A 91 -4.08 3.31 -3.70
N GLY A 92 -4.32 4.31 -2.86
CA GLY A 92 -3.99 5.70 -3.18
C GLY A 92 -2.50 5.88 -3.48
N ALA A 93 -1.61 5.19 -2.76
CA ALA A 93 -0.19 5.24 -3.04
C ALA A 93 0.19 4.66 -4.42
N ARG A 94 -0.58 3.71 -4.99
CA ARG A 94 -0.37 3.26 -6.37
C ARG A 94 -0.78 4.32 -7.38
N GLU A 95 -1.84 5.07 -7.08
CA GLU A 95 -2.26 6.22 -7.90
C GLU A 95 -1.18 7.32 -7.86
N VAL A 96 -0.61 7.59 -6.69
CA VAL A 96 0.56 8.49 -6.56
C VAL A 96 1.77 7.96 -7.34
N LEU A 97 2.06 6.67 -7.26
CA LEU A 97 3.18 6.06 -8.00
C LEU A 97 3.00 6.19 -9.52
N GLN A 98 1.77 6.09 -10.03
CA GLN A 98 1.48 6.32 -11.45
C GLN A 98 1.88 7.74 -11.86
N VAL A 99 1.43 8.74 -11.10
CA VAL A 99 1.76 10.15 -11.37
C VAL A 99 3.26 10.39 -11.21
N LEU A 100 3.91 9.83 -10.19
CA LEU A 100 5.37 9.87 -10.06
C LEU A 100 6.07 9.28 -11.28
N GLY A 101 5.54 8.21 -11.87
CA GLY A 101 6.11 7.57 -13.05
C GLY A 101 5.95 8.38 -14.34
N GLU A 102 4.91 9.21 -14.42
CA GLU A 102 4.60 10.06 -15.58
C GLU A 102 5.34 11.40 -15.54
N GLU A 103 5.32 12.09 -14.40
CA GLU A 103 5.81 13.48 -14.27
C GLU A 103 6.80 13.70 -13.12
N GLY A 104 7.00 12.71 -12.23
CA GLY A 104 7.84 12.87 -11.03
C GLY A 104 7.17 13.70 -9.94
N GLY A 105 7.98 14.35 -9.10
CA GLY A 105 7.52 15.25 -8.05
C GLY A 105 7.60 14.67 -6.62
N ASP A 106 6.98 15.39 -5.68
CA ASP A 106 6.96 15.03 -4.26
C ASP A 106 5.71 14.19 -3.91
N PRO A 107 5.86 12.98 -3.34
CA PRO A 107 4.72 12.12 -3.04
C PRO A 107 3.67 12.73 -2.10
N ALA A 108 4.07 13.58 -1.13
CA ALA A 108 3.13 14.18 -0.20
C ALA A 108 2.29 15.25 -0.89
N GLU A 109 2.91 16.08 -1.73
CA GLU A 109 2.18 17.04 -2.57
C GLU A 109 1.21 16.34 -3.52
N LEU A 110 1.60 15.19 -4.08
CA LEU A 110 0.73 14.38 -4.93
C LEU A 110 -0.48 13.82 -4.16
N VAL A 111 -0.29 13.34 -2.92
CA VAL A 111 -1.40 12.87 -2.08
C VAL A 111 -2.43 13.97 -1.85
N GLU A 112 -1.98 15.18 -1.51
CA GLU A 112 -2.85 16.33 -1.27
C GLU A 112 -3.56 16.77 -2.56
N ARG A 113 -2.80 16.94 -3.66
CA ARG A 113 -3.34 17.39 -4.95
C ARG A 113 -4.39 16.43 -5.51
N LEU A 114 -4.21 15.13 -5.30
CA LEU A 114 -5.12 14.09 -5.78
C LEU A 114 -6.26 13.79 -4.80
N GLY A 115 -6.26 14.40 -3.61
CA GLY A 115 -7.28 14.15 -2.57
C GLY A 115 -7.28 12.69 -2.09
N LEU A 116 -6.09 12.10 -1.93
CA LEU A 116 -5.88 10.69 -1.58
C LEU A 116 -5.62 10.45 -0.10
N ALA A 117 -5.60 11.51 0.71
CA ALA A 117 -5.47 11.41 2.16
C ALA A 117 -6.59 10.54 2.75
N LEU A 118 -6.28 9.82 3.84
CA LEU A 118 -7.28 9.00 4.52
C LEU A 118 -8.33 9.88 5.23
N GLU A 119 -9.59 9.68 4.88
CA GLU A 119 -10.76 10.26 5.53
C GLU A 119 -10.98 9.60 6.89
N ARG A 120 -11.09 10.44 7.92
CA ARG A 120 -11.20 10.05 9.34
C ARG A 120 -12.41 10.69 10.01
N ASP A 121 -13.08 11.63 9.35
CA ASP A 121 -14.29 12.26 9.86
C ASP A 121 -15.41 11.22 10.00
N GLU A 122 -15.83 11.00 11.24
CA GLU A 122 -16.81 9.98 11.56
C GLU A 122 -18.17 10.26 10.90
N ALA A 123 -18.55 11.53 10.73
CA ALA A 123 -19.81 11.89 10.10
C ALA A 123 -19.81 11.57 8.60
N ALA A 124 -18.72 11.89 7.90
CA ALA A 124 -18.53 11.54 6.50
C ALA A 124 -18.49 10.01 6.29
N LEU A 125 -17.85 9.26 7.20
CA LEU A 125 -17.77 7.81 7.12
C LEU A 125 -19.07 7.10 7.50
N ALA A 126 -19.87 7.68 8.39
CA ALA A 126 -21.11 7.09 8.89
C ALA A 126 -22.10 6.76 7.76
N GLU A 127 -22.25 7.65 6.78
CA GLU A 127 -23.14 7.43 5.63
C GLU A 127 -22.70 6.23 4.78
N HIS A 128 -21.39 6.05 4.59
CA HIS A 128 -20.85 4.91 3.87
C HIS A 128 -21.04 3.60 4.64
N VAL A 129 -20.88 3.64 5.97
CA VAL A 129 -21.11 2.50 6.86
C VAL A 129 -22.58 2.09 6.82
N ASP A 130 -23.51 3.02 7.04
CA ASP A 130 -24.95 2.73 7.05
C ASP A 130 -25.41 2.10 5.74
N ALA A 131 -25.01 2.70 4.63
CA ALA A 131 -25.42 2.19 3.32
C ALA A 131 -24.76 0.84 2.95
N VAL A 132 -23.63 0.46 3.55
CA VAL A 132 -23.07 -0.90 3.43
C VAL A 132 -23.86 -1.90 4.29
N LEU A 133 -24.23 -1.52 5.52
CA LEU A 133 -25.02 -2.37 6.40
C LEU A 133 -26.42 -2.64 5.82
N GLU A 134 -27.07 -1.61 5.27
CA GLU A 134 -28.36 -1.73 4.59
C GLU A 134 -28.31 -2.65 3.36
N ALA A 135 -27.25 -2.52 2.55
CA ALA A 135 -27.05 -3.35 1.35
C ALA A 135 -26.76 -4.84 1.67
N HIS A 136 -26.44 -5.15 2.93
CA HIS A 136 -26.04 -6.48 3.39
C HIS A 136 -26.75 -6.89 4.69
N ALA A 137 -28.05 -6.60 4.78
CA ALA A 137 -28.86 -6.86 5.97
C ALA A 137 -28.81 -8.34 6.43
N ASP A 138 -28.75 -9.29 5.49
CA ASP A 138 -28.59 -10.72 5.77
C ASP A 138 -27.29 -11.03 6.53
N ARG A 139 -26.20 -10.34 6.18
CA ARG A 139 -24.90 -10.47 6.85
C ARG A 139 -24.88 -9.75 8.19
N VAL A 140 -25.66 -8.68 8.36
CA VAL A 140 -25.82 -7.99 9.64
C VAL A 140 -26.47 -8.92 10.66
N GLU A 141 -27.56 -9.59 10.27
CA GLU A 141 -28.22 -10.60 11.11
C GLU A 141 -27.25 -11.73 11.46
N ALA A 142 -26.53 -12.27 10.47
CA ALA A 142 -25.53 -13.31 10.68
C ALA A 142 -24.40 -12.89 11.64
N TYR A 143 -23.93 -11.63 11.56
CA TYR A 143 -22.94 -11.07 12.47
C TYR A 143 -23.48 -11.06 13.92
N ARG A 144 -24.69 -10.54 14.10
CA ARG A 144 -25.39 -10.47 15.40
C ARG A 144 -25.69 -11.86 15.97
N ALA A 145 -25.91 -12.86 15.11
CA ALA A 145 -26.01 -14.28 15.48
C ALA A 145 -24.66 -14.94 15.86
N GLY A 146 -23.56 -14.20 15.89
CA GLY A 146 -22.26 -14.66 16.37
C GLY A 146 -21.21 -14.90 15.29
N LYS A 147 -21.50 -14.69 14.00
CA LYS A 147 -20.48 -14.76 12.92
C LYS A 147 -19.62 -13.50 12.89
N ARG A 148 -18.88 -13.25 13.98
CA ARG A 148 -18.07 -12.03 14.19
C ARG A 148 -16.98 -11.80 13.14
N GLY A 149 -16.55 -12.85 12.42
CA GLY A 149 -15.62 -12.75 11.29
C GLY A 149 -16.14 -11.90 10.12
N LEU A 150 -17.45 -11.61 10.05
CA LEU A 150 -18.03 -10.74 9.02
C LEU A 150 -17.63 -9.25 9.18
N LEU A 151 -17.03 -8.84 10.30
CA LEU A 151 -16.55 -7.47 10.45
C LEU A 151 -15.54 -7.09 9.35
N GLY A 152 -14.61 -8.00 9.02
CA GLY A 152 -13.63 -7.76 7.96
C GLY A 152 -14.27 -7.62 6.57
N PHE A 153 -15.38 -8.32 6.33
CA PHE A 153 -16.17 -8.17 5.11
C PHE A 153 -16.76 -6.75 5.02
N PHE A 154 -17.41 -6.26 6.09
CA PHE A 154 -18.00 -4.92 6.09
C PHE A 154 -16.95 -3.82 5.96
N VAL A 155 -15.79 -3.95 6.65
CA VAL A 155 -14.66 -3.04 6.46
C VAL A 155 -14.25 -3.01 4.98
N GLY A 156 -14.11 -4.18 4.34
CA GLY A 156 -13.77 -4.27 2.92
C GLY A 156 -14.76 -3.57 1.99
N GLU A 157 -16.07 -3.72 2.23
CA GLU A 157 -17.11 -3.04 1.43
C GLU A 157 -17.11 -1.52 1.62
N VAL A 158 -16.92 -1.03 2.86
CA VAL A 158 -16.79 0.42 3.11
C VAL A 158 -15.53 0.97 2.43
N MET A 159 -14.40 0.25 2.53
CA MET A 159 -13.17 0.64 1.86
C MET A 159 -13.35 0.70 0.33
N LYS A 160 -14.06 -0.27 -0.25
CA LYS A 160 -14.37 -0.30 -1.67
C LYS A 160 -15.24 0.89 -2.09
N ARG A 161 -16.28 1.20 -1.30
CA ARG A 161 -17.20 2.31 -1.55
C ARG A 161 -16.51 3.68 -1.51
N THR A 162 -15.54 3.85 -0.62
CA THR A 162 -14.77 5.10 -0.47
C THR A 162 -13.57 5.21 -1.43
N GLY A 163 -13.38 4.21 -2.30
CA GLY A 163 -12.24 4.17 -3.21
C GLY A 163 -10.90 3.93 -2.51
N GLY A 164 -10.90 3.36 -1.30
CA GLY A 164 -9.69 3.19 -0.50
C GLY A 164 -9.33 4.40 0.35
N ARG A 165 -10.18 5.44 0.40
CA ARG A 165 -9.89 6.68 1.14
C ARG A 165 -10.33 6.64 2.60
N ALA A 166 -11.26 5.76 2.99
CA ALA A 166 -11.61 5.68 4.40
C ALA A 166 -10.45 5.17 5.26
N ASP A 167 -10.30 5.70 6.47
CA ASP A 167 -9.39 5.14 7.46
C ASP A 167 -9.95 3.80 7.98
N PRO A 168 -9.22 2.68 7.84
CA PRO A 168 -9.73 1.36 8.24
C PRO A 168 -10.04 1.24 9.74
N ARG A 169 -9.35 1.99 10.60
CA ARG A 169 -9.57 1.97 12.06
C ARG A 169 -10.84 2.73 12.40
N ALA A 170 -11.03 3.92 11.82
CA ALA A 170 -12.26 4.70 11.98
C ALA A 170 -13.49 3.91 11.50
N VAL A 171 -13.39 3.29 10.31
CA VAL A 171 -14.45 2.42 9.78
C VAL A 171 -14.74 1.24 10.70
N GLN A 172 -13.70 0.57 11.22
CA GLN A 172 -13.91 -0.56 12.13
C GLN A 172 -14.62 -0.13 13.42
N THR A 173 -14.25 1.01 13.99
CA THR A 173 -14.89 1.57 15.19
C THR A 173 -16.37 1.86 14.94
N LEU A 174 -16.70 2.55 13.84
CA LEU A 174 -18.08 2.84 13.46
C LEU A 174 -18.90 1.58 13.21
N LEU A 175 -18.34 0.60 12.49
CA LEU A 175 -19.01 -0.67 12.24
C LEU A 175 -19.33 -1.41 13.54
N ARG A 176 -18.40 -1.47 14.49
CA ARG A 176 -18.64 -2.07 15.81
C ARG A 176 -19.75 -1.34 16.56
N ALA A 177 -19.72 0.00 16.59
CA ALA A 177 -20.76 0.80 17.24
C ALA A 177 -22.17 0.58 16.66
N ARG A 178 -22.29 0.16 15.39
CA ARG A 178 -23.58 -0.11 14.71
C ARG A 178 -24.02 -1.58 14.80
N LEU A 179 -23.07 -2.50 14.93
CA LEU A 179 -23.31 -3.94 14.87
C LEU A 179 -23.39 -4.61 16.24
N ASP A 180 -22.63 -4.13 17.21
CA ASP A 180 -22.55 -4.64 18.59
C ASP A 180 -23.69 -4.11 19.47
#